data_AF-C1BK06-F1
#
_entry.id   AF-C1BK06-F1
#
_cell.length_a   1.000
_cell.length_b   1.000
_cell.length_c   1.000
_cell.angle_alpha   90.00
_cell.angle_beta   90.00
_cell.angle_gamma   90.00
#
_symmetry.space_group_name_H-M   'P 1'
#
loop_
_entity.id
_entity.type
_entity.pdbx_description
1 polymer ?
#
loop_
_entity_poly.entity_id
_entity_poly.type
_entity_poly.pdbx_seq_one_letter_code
_entity_poly.pdbx_strand_id
1 'polypeptide(L)'
;MYNGIGLTTPRGSGTNGYVQRNLSSVRAKRQRDERGGERDEKDRERLESQLNRQPNADILEHQRKRQLEVKCAELQGMMEEQGYSAEEIEEKVNSFRMMLQEKEEPPTAPTDRPAVTETHALAAANQQKNDRLREAFGIATDYVDGSSFHPERKEREKEKREQERMEREKQQKYMLEVESLDAERRLLGEAEAGRRV
;
A
#
# COMPACT_ATOMS: atom_id res chain seq x y z
N MET A 1 1.89 21.03 -55.59
CA MET A 1 1.48 20.08 -54.53
C MET A 1 2.56 19.99 -53.47
N TYR A 2 2.18 20.06 -52.19
CA TYR A 2 3.08 19.93 -51.05
C TYR A 2 2.55 18.80 -50.15
N ASN A 3 3.40 17.84 -49.78
CA ASN A 3 3.01 16.63 -49.03
C ASN A 3 1.83 15.84 -49.63
N GLY A 4 1.67 15.84 -50.96
CA GLY A 4 0.57 15.16 -51.65
C GLY A 4 -0.82 15.81 -51.45
N ILE A 5 -0.89 17.02 -50.87
CA ILE A 5 -2.14 17.72 -50.58
C ILE A 5 -2.21 19.02 -51.41
N GLY A 6 -3.42 19.36 -51.89
CA GLY A 6 -3.70 20.58 -52.64
C GLY A 6 -3.67 20.40 -54.17
N LEU A 7 -3.77 21.53 -54.89
CA LEU A 7 -3.74 21.54 -56.35
C LEU A 7 -2.30 21.45 -56.91
N THR A 8 -2.15 20.86 -58.10
CA THR A 8 -0.87 20.87 -58.85
C THR A 8 -0.57 22.28 -59.36
N THR A 9 -1.56 22.94 -59.95
CA THR A 9 -1.52 24.35 -60.34
C THR A 9 -2.87 25.03 -60.02
N PRO A 10 -2.89 26.31 -59.61
CA PRO A 10 -4.13 27.05 -59.36
C PRO A 10 -4.81 27.52 -60.66
N ARG A 11 -4.13 27.46 -61.81
CA ARG A 11 -4.67 27.88 -63.11
C ARG A 11 -5.78 26.91 -63.54
N GLY A 12 -6.96 27.45 -63.88
CA GLY A 12 -8.12 26.67 -64.30
C GLY A 12 -9.01 26.15 -63.15
N SER A 13 -8.60 26.30 -61.89
CA SER A 13 -9.46 25.93 -60.74
C SER A 13 -10.44 27.03 -60.32
N GLY A 14 -10.27 28.25 -60.85
CA GLY A 14 -11.08 29.42 -60.48
C GLY A 14 -10.85 29.93 -59.04
N THR A 15 -9.78 29.48 -58.37
CA THR A 15 -9.44 29.87 -56.99
C THR A 15 -7.97 30.27 -56.88
N ASN A 16 -7.59 30.92 -55.77
CA ASN A 16 -6.20 31.34 -55.53
C ASN A 16 -5.26 30.18 -55.16
N GLY A 17 -5.76 28.94 -55.04
CA GLY A 17 -4.97 27.76 -54.68
C GLY A 17 -4.51 27.70 -53.22
N TYR A 18 -5.12 28.50 -52.33
CA TYR A 18 -4.79 28.51 -50.90
C TYR A 18 -5.33 27.25 -50.21
N VAL A 19 -4.46 26.53 -49.48
CA VAL A 19 -4.80 25.28 -48.79
C VAL A 19 -4.58 25.46 -47.29
N GLN A 20 -5.65 25.32 -46.51
CA GLN A 20 -5.61 25.39 -45.05
C GLN A 20 -5.67 23.98 -44.45
N ARG A 21 -4.94 23.75 -43.36
CA ARG A 21 -5.08 22.52 -42.58
C ARG A 21 -6.46 22.46 -41.93
N ASN A 22 -7.11 21.29 -41.96
CA ASN A 22 -8.34 21.08 -41.23
C ASN A 22 -8.03 21.00 -39.71
N LEU A 23 -8.54 21.96 -38.93
CA LEU A 23 -8.37 22.01 -37.47
C LEU A 23 -9.20 20.95 -36.73
N SER A 24 -10.32 20.53 -37.33
CA SER A 24 -11.26 19.54 -36.78
C SER A 24 -10.90 18.11 -37.15
N SER A 25 -9.89 17.91 -38.01
CA SER A 25 -9.38 16.59 -38.34
C SER A 25 -8.62 16.03 -37.15
N VAL A 26 -9.31 15.20 -36.35
CA VAL A 26 -8.67 14.43 -35.29
C VAL A 26 -7.94 13.27 -35.96
N ARG A 27 -6.63 13.21 -35.77
CA ARG A 27 -5.86 12.03 -36.21
C ARG A 27 -6.47 10.83 -35.52
N ALA A 28 -7.06 9.91 -36.29
CA ALA A 28 -7.48 8.62 -35.75
C ALA A 28 -6.27 8.08 -34.98
N LYS A 29 -6.42 7.85 -33.67
CA LYS A 29 -5.41 7.10 -32.93
C LYS A 29 -5.17 5.87 -33.79
N ARG A 30 -3.92 5.65 -34.21
CA ARG A 30 -3.53 4.34 -34.76
C ARG A 30 -4.17 3.34 -33.79
N GLN A 31 -4.93 2.36 -34.30
CA GLN A 31 -5.34 1.24 -33.48
C GLN A 31 -4.07 0.86 -32.74
N ARG A 32 -4.07 1.08 -31.42
CA ARG A 32 -2.96 0.72 -30.56
C ARG A 32 -2.66 -0.70 -30.98
N ASP A 33 -1.52 -0.92 -31.62
CA ASP A 33 -1.26 -2.16 -32.32
C ASP A 33 -1.67 -3.29 -31.36
N GLU A 34 -2.47 -4.25 -31.82
CA GLU A 34 -2.87 -5.43 -31.03
C GLU A 34 -1.65 -6.21 -30.50
N ARG A 35 -0.44 -5.76 -30.86
CA ARG A 35 0.81 -5.94 -30.13
C ARG A 35 0.89 -5.01 -28.92
N GLY A 36 0.01 -5.21 -27.94
CA GLY A 36 0.37 -4.93 -26.55
C GLY A 36 1.51 -5.87 -26.17
N GLY A 37 2.74 -5.57 -26.60
CA GLY A 37 3.91 -6.38 -26.30
C GLY A 37 4.37 -6.17 -24.86
N GLU A 38 5.36 -6.96 -24.42
CA GLU A 38 5.98 -6.91 -23.07
C GLU A 38 6.34 -5.50 -22.56
N ARG A 39 6.47 -4.50 -23.46
CA ARG A 39 6.67 -3.09 -23.07
C ARG A 39 5.43 -2.47 -22.43
N ASP A 40 4.23 -2.73 -22.95
CA ASP A 40 2.99 -2.20 -22.38
C ASP A 40 2.65 -2.85 -21.02
N GLU A 41 3.00 -4.12 -20.84
CA GLU A 41 2.84 -4.82 -19.56
C GLU A 41 3.86 -4.32 -18.52
N LYS A 42 5.14 -4.18 -18.89
CA LYS A 42 6.17 -3.56 -18.03
C LYS A 42 5.85 -2.11 -17.70
N ASP A 43 5.31 -1.35 -18.64
CA ASP A 43 4.92 0.04 -18.39
C ASP A 43 3.67 0.13 -17.51
N ARG A 44 2.72 -0.81 -17.61
CA ARG A 44 1.61 -0.95 -16.65
C ARG A 44 2.10 -1.35 -15.26
N GLU A 45 2.96 -2.35 -15.15
CA GLU A 45 3.55 -2.78 -13.88
C GLU A 45 4.36 -1.65 -13.22
N ARG A 46 5.10 -0.87 -14.02
CA ARG A 46 5.78 0.34 -13.56
C ARG A 46 4.79 1.41 -13.07
N LEU A 47 3.67 1.61 -13.77
CA LEU A 47 2.66 2.58 -13.35
C LEU A 47 1.95 2.12 -12.07
N GLU A 48 1.58 0.84 -11.99
CA GLU A 48 0.93 0.22 -10.83
C GLU A 48 1.87 0.24 -9.62
N SER A 49 3.15 -0.05 -9.79
CA SER A 49 4.14 0.04 -8.71
C SER A 49 4.42 1.48 -8.26
N GLN A 50 4.32 2.46 -9.15
CA GLN A 50 4.39 3.88 -8.78
C GLN A 50 3.16 4.32 -7.98
N LEU A 51 1.97 3.85 -8.37
CA LEU A 51 0.72 4.16 -7.66
C LEU A 51 0.62 3.47 -6.31
N ASN A 52 1.11 2.23 -6.22
CA ASN A 52 1.05 1.38 -5.03
C ASN A 52 2.34 1.40 -4.22
N ARG A 53 3.17 2.45 -4.36
CA ARG A 53 4.44 2.53 -3.65
C ARG A 53 4.18 2.55 -2.15
N GLN A 54 4.57 1.46 -1.49
CA GLN A 54 4.39 1.32 -0.05
C GLN A 54 5.14 2.45 0.70
N PRO A 55 4.59 2.91 1.84
CA PRO A 55 5.29 3.82 2.72
C PRO A 55 6.59 3.17 3.19
N ASN A 56 7.71 3.90 3.09
CA ASN A 56 8.99 3.40 3.56
C ASN A 56 9.15 3.74 5.05
N ALA A 57 9.33 2.72 5.90
CA ALA A 57 9.46 2.87 7.34
C ALA A 57 10.64 3.78 7.71
N ASP A 58 11.77 3.64 7.02
CA ASP A 58 12.98 4.45 7.25
C ASP A 58 12.71 5.95 7.09
N ILE A 59 11.88 6.32 6.11
CA ILE A 59 11.55 7.72 5.84
C ILE A 59 10.63 8.27 6.94
N LEU A 60 9.68 7.46 7.42
CA LEU A 60 8.81 7.84 8.53
C LEU A 60 9.60 8.00 9.82
N GLU A 61 10.52 7.09 10.12
CA GLU A 61 11.41 7.19 11.29
C GLU A 61 12.31 8.41 11.20
N HIS A 62 12.87 8.70 10.02
CA HIS A 62 13.69 9.88 9.81
C HIS A 62 12.87 11.17 9.98
N GLN A 63 11.63 11.20 9.51
CA GLN A 63 10.73 12.34 9.74
C GLN A 63 10.44 12.53 11.23
N ARG A 64 10.17 11.44 11.97
CA ARG A 64 9.98 11.48 13.44
C ARG A 64 11.20 12.05 14.15
N LYS A 65 12.39 11.49 13.88
CA LYS A 65 13.67 11.97 14.46
C LYS A 65 13.91 13.44 14.12
N ARG A 66 13.63 13.85 12.88
CA ARG A 66 13.75 15.26 12.48
C ARG A 66 12.80 16.17 13.25
N GLN A 67 11.54 15.77 13.46
CA GLN A 67 10.57 16.54 14.24
C GLN A 67 11.03 16.71 15.70
N LEU A 68 11.61 15.67 16.30
CA LEU A 68 12.21 15.73 17.63
C LEU A 68 13.35 16.74 17.70
N GLU A 69 14.31 16.67 16.77
CA GLU A 69 15.46 17.58 16.75
C GLU A 69 15.05 19.03 16.46
N VAL A 70 14.02 19.25 15.63
CA VAL A 70 13.45 20.59 15.41
C VAL A 70 12.91 21.18 16.72
N LYS A 71 12.11 20.42 17.49
CA LYS A 71 11.62 20.86 18.79
C LYS A 71 12.76 21.15 19.78
N CYS A 72 13.82 20.34 19.76
CA CYS A 72 15.00 20.55 20.60
C CYS A 72 15.74 21.84 20.21
N ALA A 73 15.90 22.09 18.91
CA ALA A 73 16.52 23.31 18.39
C ALA A 73 15.69 24.57 18.69
N GLU A 74 14.35 24.47 18.63
CA GLU A 74 13.46 25.55 19.04
C GLU A 74 13.63 25.90 20.52
N LEU A 75 13.66 24.89 21.42
CA LEU A 75 13.91 25.11 22.84
C LEU A 75 15.29 25.73 23.10
N GLN A 76 16.31 25.23 22.42
CA GLN A 76 17.66 25.79 22.49
C GLN A 76 17.65 27.27 22.10
N GLY A 77 17.06 27.63 20.96
CA GLY A 77 16.97 29.03 20.51
C GLY A 77 16.22 29.93 21.49
N MET A 78 15.13 29.45 22.10
CA MET A 78 14.40 30.19 23.13
C MET A 78 15.26 30.45 24.37
N MET A 79 16.08 29.48 24.79
CA MET A 79 16.95 29.64 25.95
C MET A 79 18.16 30.55 25.66
N GLU A 80 18.71 30.47 24.44
CA GLU A 80 19.77 31.38 23.98
C GLU A 80 19.28 32.83 23.95
N GLU A 81 18.06 33.08 23.45
CA GLU A 81 17.45 34.42 23.40
C GLU A 81 17.17 34.98 24.81
N GLN A 82 16.88 34.09 25.78
CA GLN A 82 16.71 34.45 27.19
C GLN A 82 18.04 34.63 27.94
N GLY A 83 19.18 34.30 27.32
CA GLY A 83 20.52 34.51 27.88
C GLY A 83 20.95 33.47 28.92
N TYR A 84 20.44 32.24 28.84
CA TYR A 84 20.92 31.13 29.69
C TYR A 84 22.37 30.74 29.36
N SER A 85 23.05 30.09 30.31
CA SER A 85 24.39 29.56 30.06
C SER A 85 24.36 28.32 29.18
N ALA A 86 25.45 28.06 28.44
CA ALA A 86 25.54 26.92 27.52
C ALA A 86 25.35 25.56 28.22
N GLU A 87 25.82 25.44 29.46
CA GLU A 87 25.69 24.21 30.27
C GLU A 87 24.23 23.95 30.65
N GLU A 88 23.51 24.97 31.12
CA GLU A 88 22.09 24.86 31.45
C GLU A 88 21.22 24.56 30.23
N ILE A 89 21.59 25.11 29.06
CA ILE A 89 20.92 24.85 27.79
C ILE A 89 21.07 23.37 27.43
N GLU A 90 22.28 22.83 27.48
CA GLU A 90 22.54 21.44 27.12
C GLU A 90 21.81 20.44 28.03
N GLU A 91 21.80 20.67 29.35
CA GLU A 91 21.08 19.82 30.30
C GLU A 91 19.56 19.82 30.06
N LYS A 92 18.97 21.01 29.82
CA LYS A 92 17.53 21.13 29.56
C LYS A 92 17.14 20.56 28.19
N VAL A 93 17.96 20.76 27.17
CA VAL A 93 17.71 20.18 25.84
C VAL A 93 17.85 18.66 25.87
N ASN A 94 18.83 18.11 26.58
CA ASN A 94 19.01 16.66 26.71
C ASN A 94 17.86 16.01 27.48
N SER A 95 17.42 16.60 28.60
CA SER A 95 16.25 16.11 29.34
C SER A 95 14.96 16.22 28.51
N PHE A 96 14.80 17.29 27.74
CA PHE A 96 13.67 17.45 26.82
C PHE A 96 13.70 16.43 25.67
N ARG A 97 14.87 16.13 25.11
CA ARG A 97 15.05 15.08 24.10
C ARG A 97 14.61 13.71 24.63
N MET A 98 15.02 13.34 25.84
CA MET A 98 14.60 12.09 26.49
C MET A 98 13.09 12.05 26.74
N MET A 99 12.51 13.15 27.25
CA MET A 99 11.07 13.25 27.48
C MET A 99 10.26 13.10 26.19
N LEU A 100 10.70 13.73 25.10
CA LEU A 100 10.01 13.63 23.81
C LEU A 100 10.13 12.24 23.19
N GLN A 101 11.27 11.57 23.34
CA GLN A 101 11.43 10.18 22.90
C GLN A 101 10.49 9.23 23.65
N GLU A 102 10.34 9.39 24.97
CA GLU A 102 9.44 8.56 25.78
C GLU A 102 7.96 8.82 25.48
N LYS A 103 7.58 10.09 25.25
CA LYS A 103 6.19 10.49 25.01
C LYS A 103 5.64 10.07 23.65
N GLU A 104 6.50 9.77 22.68
CA GLU A 104 6.10 9.34 21.33
C GLU A 104 5.95 7.81 21.17
N GLU A 105 6.21 7.01 22.21
CA GLU A 105 6.02 5.55 22.15
C GLU A 105 4.56 5.07 21.96
N PRO A 106 3.50 5.77 22.41
CA PRO A 106 2.18 5.51 21.86
C PRO A 106 2.03 6.29 20.55
N PRO A 107 1.67 5.64 19.42
CA PRO A 107 1.27 6.35 18.22
C PRO A 107 -0.02 7.09 18.51
N THR A 108 0.10 8.33 18.97
CA THR A 108 -1.05 9.23 19.09
C THR A 108 -1.59 9.42 17.68
N ALA A 109 -2.87 9.09 17.50
CA ALA A 109 -3.53 9.24 16.22
C ALA A 109 -3.30 10.67 15.71
N PRO A 110 -2.87 10.86 14.45
CA PRO A 110 -2.55 12.18 13.93
C PRO A 110 -3.83 13.00 13.96
N THR A 111 -3.91 13.91 14.92
CA THR A 111 -5.03 14.86 15.08
C THR A 111 -4.94 15.94 14.00
N ASP A 112 -3.72 16.15 13.48
CA ASP A 112 -3.44 17.09 12.41
C ASP A 112 -3.46 16.42 11.03
N ARG A 113 -4.08 17.10 10.07
CA ARG A 113 -4.01 16.68 8.66
C ARG A 113 -2.54 16.72 8.23
N PRO A 114 -1.96 15.61 7.74
CA PRO A 114 -0.59 15.62 7.27
C PRO A 114 -0.43 16.69 6.20
N ALA A 115 0.60 17.54 6.36
CA ALA A 115 0.91 18.56 5.39
C ALA A 115 1.15 17.92 4.01
N VAL A 116 0.76 18.61 2.93
CA VAL A 116 0.84 18.11 1.55
C VAL A 116 2.27 17.67 1.15
N THR A 117 3.28 18.14 1.88
CA THR A 117 4.70 17.79 1.69
C THR A 117 5.08 16.40 2.18
N GLU A 118 4.29 15.75 3.04
CA GLU A 118 4.64 14.45 3.64
C GLU A 118 4.02 13.27 2.86
N THR A 119 4.55 13.01 1.66
CA THR A 119 4.03 11.96 0.75
C THR A 119 4.01 10.57 1.37
N HIS A 120 5.00 10.20 2.18
CA HIS A 120 5.06 8.90 2.84
C HIS A 120 4.11 8.78 4.03
N ALA A 121 3.92 9.85 4.81
CA ALA A 121 2.93 9.88 5.89
C ALA A 121 1.51 9.77 5.32
N LEU A 122 1.24 10.47 4.21
CA LEU A 122 -0.01 10.35 3.46
C LEU A 122 -0.22 8.93 2.92
N ALA A 123 0.81 8.31 2.35
CA ALA A 123 0.74 6.93 1.87
C ALA A 123 0.44 5.94 3.01
N ALA A 124 1.11 6.07 4.16
CA ALA A 124 0.86 5.23 5.33
C ALA A 124 -0.56 5.40 5.88
N ALA A 125 -1.04 6.64 5.99
CA ALA A 125 -2.40 6.93 6.43
C ALA A 125 -3.45 6.39 5.44
N ASN A 126 -3.19 6.50 4.13
CA ASN A 126 -4.05 5.94 3.10
C ASN A 126 -4.05 4.42 3.11
N GLN A 127 -2.90 3.78 3.35
CA GLN A 127 -2.80 2.33 3.48
C GLN A 127 -3.63 1.84 4.68
N GLN A 128 -3.50 2.46 5.85
CA GLN A 128 -4.31 2.12 7.03
C GLN A 128 -5.82 2.30 6.79
N LYS A 129 -6.21 3.38 6.10
CA LYS A 129 -7.62 3.59 5.71
C LYS A 129 -8.10 2.50 4.75
N ASN A 130 -7.28 2.16 3.75
CA ASN A 130 -7.59 1.11 2.80
C ASN A 130 -7.69 -0.25 3.49
N ASP A 131 -6.79 -0.58 4.42
CA ASP A 131 -6.81 -1.83 5.18
C ASP A 131 -8.07 -1.93 6.04
N ARG A 132 -8.44 -0.85 6.74
CA ARG A 132 -9.70 -0.77 7.50
C ARG A 132 -10.92 -0.96 6.61
N LEU A 133 -10.90 -0.39 5.40
CA LEU A 133 -11.98 -0.60 4.41
C LEU A 133 -11.98 -2.04 3.89
N ARG A 134 -10.81 -2.64 3.62
CA ARG A 134 -10.70 -4.04 3.18
C ARG A 134 -11.30 -4.99 4.21
N GLU A 135 -10.98 -4.79 5.48
CA GLU A 135 -11.59 -5.54 6.59
C GLU A 135 -13.10 -5.32 6.66
N ALA A 136 -13.56 -4.07 6.59
CA ALA A 136 -14.98 -3.75 6.66
C ALA A 136 -15.80 -4.34 5.49
N PHE A 137 -15.23 -4.40 4.29
CA PHE A 137 -15.84 -5.01 3.11
C PHE A 137 -15.62 -6.54 3.03
N GLY A 138 -14.88 -7.13 3.98
CA GLY A 138 -14.58 -8.57 3.99
C GLY A 138 -13.70 -9.02 2.82
N ILE A 139 -12.86 -8.12 2.30
CA ILE A 139 -11.87 -8.45 1.27
C ILE A 139 -10.72 -9.20 1.93
N ALA A 140 -10.37 -10.37 1.38
CA ALA A 140 -9.30 -11.18 1.90
C ALA A 140 -7.93 -10.47 1.80
N THR A 141 -7.03 -10.75 2.75
CA THR A 141 -5.70 -10.10 2.83
C THR A 141 -4.79 -10.49 1.67
N ASP A 142 -5.01 -11.66 1.09
CA ASP A 142 -4.33 -12.21 -0.07
C ASP A 142 -4.95 -11.76 -1.41
N TYR A 143 -6.03 -10.97 -1.37
CA TYR A 143 -6.63 -10.39 -2.57
C TYR A 143 -5.64 -9.46 -3.27
N VAL A 144 -5.36 -9.76 -4.53
CA VAL A 144 -4.52 -8.93 -5.40
C VAL A 144 -5.40 -8.28 -6.46
N ASP A 145 -5.31 -6.95 -6.56
CA ASP A 145 -6.05 -6.20 -7.58
C ASP A 145 -5.64 -6.66 -8.99
N GLY A 146 -6.60 -6.68 -9.92
CA GLY A 146 -6.39 -7.20 -11.28
C GLY A 146 -6.36 -8.72 -11.42
N SER A 147 -6.35 -9.49 -10.32
CA SER A 147 -6.37 -10.97 -10.34
C SER A 147 -7.60 -11.56 -11.04
N SER A 148 -8.70 -10.81 -11.10
CA SER A 148 -9.96 -11.22 -11.75
C SER A 148 -9.84 -11.46 -13.26
N PHE A 149 -8.83 -10.88 -13.93
CA PHE A 149 -8.63 -11.04 -15.37
C PHE A 149 -7.78 -12.26 -15.76
N HIS A 150 -7.21 -12.98 -14.78
CA HIS A 150 -6.34 -14.13 -15.03
C HIS A 150 -7.08 -15.46 -14.71
N PRO A 151 -7.58 -16.20 -15.71
CA PRO A 151 -8.35 -17.42 -15.49
C PRO A 151 -7.56 -18.51 -14.75
N GLU A 152 -6.28 -18.68 -15.09
CA GLU A 152 -5.39 -19.66 -14.44
C GLU A 152 -5.18 -19.38 -12.94
N ARG A 153 -5.13 -18.09 -12.55
CA ARG A 153 -4.95 -17.71 -11.15
C ARG A 153 -6.21 -18.00 -10.33
N LYS A 154 -7.39 -17.79 -10.93
CA LYS A 154 -8.69 -18.09 -10.32
C LYS A 154 -8.86 -19.59 -10.05
N GLU A 155 -8.36 -20.44 -10.93
CA GLU A 155 -8.35 -21.90 -10.73
C GLU A 155 -7.43 -22.29 -9.58
N ARG A 156 -6.20 -21.78 -9.55
CA ARG A 156 -5.26 -22.03 -8.44
C ARG A 156 -5.78 -21.55 -7.09
N GLU A 157 -6.46 -20.41 -7.04
CA GLU A 157 -7.05 -19.88 -5.81
C GLU A 157 -8.22 -20.73 -5.32
N LYS A 158 -9.05 -21.23 -6.24
CA LYS A 158 -10.11 -22.21 -5.91
C LYS A 158 -9.52 -23.52 -5.41
N GLU A 159 -8.54 -24.07 -6.09
CA GLU A 159 -7.85 -25.30 -5.66
C GLU A 159 -7.23 -25.15 -4.27
N LYS A 160 -6.56 -24.02 -4.00
CA LYS A 160 -5.99 -23.74 -2.69
C LYS A 160 -7.06 -23.64 -1.61
N ARG A 161 -8.20 -23.02 -1.91
CA ARG A 161 -9.34 -22.90 -0.99
C ARG A 161 -10.01 -24.25 -0.72
N GLU A 162 -10.09 -25.12 -1.73
CA GLU A 162 -10.57 -26.49 -1.57
C GLU A 162 -9.59 -27.34 -0.74
N GLN A 163 -8.29 -27.23 -0.99
CA GLN A 163 -7.25 -27.90 -0.19
C GLN A 163 -7.29 -27.47 1.27
N GLU A 164 -7.37 -26.16 1.55
CA GLU A 164 -7.45 -25.65 2.92
C GLU A 164 -8.72 -26.14 3.64
N ARG A 165 -9.85 -26.21 2.92
CA ARG A 165 -11.08 -26.79 3.48
C ARG A 165 -10.91 -28.26 3.82
N MET A 166 -10.30 -29.04 2.92
CA MET A 166 -10.03 -30.46 3.16
C MET A 166 -9.05 -30.66 4.32
N GLU A 167 -8.05 -29.81 4.48
CA GLU A 167 -7.11 -29.84 5.61
C GLU A 167 -7.78 -29.48 6.93
N ARG A 168 -8.63 -28.45 6.96
CA ARG A 168 -9.42 -28.11 8.16
C ARG A 168 -10.36 -29.24 8.55
N GLU A 169 -11.03 -29.87 7.59
CA GLU A 169 -11.89 -31.04 7.86
C GLU A 169 -11.09 -32.24 8.39
N LYS A 170 -9.88 -32.48 7.86
CA LYS A 170 -8.96 -33.52 8.39
C LYS A 170 -8.49 -33.19 9.81
N GLN A 171 -8.11 -31.94 10.08
CA GLN A 171 -7.69 -31.49 11.41
C GLN A 171 -8.83 -31.61 12.43
N GLN A 172 -10.06 -31.23 12.06
CA GLN A 172 -11.23 -31.41 12.92
C GLN A 172 -11.50 -32.88 13.24
N LYS A 173 -11.42 -33.76 12.23
CA LYS A 173 -11.56 -35.20 12.44
C LYS A 173 -10.48 -35.74 13.38
N TYR A 174 -9.22 -35.35 13.17
CA TYR A 174 -8.11 -35.76 14.02
C TYR A 174 -8.30 -35.30 15.47
N MET A 175 -8.72 -34.05 15.68
CA MET A 175 -9.00 -33.51 17.02
C MET A 175 -10.13 -34.29 17.73
N LEU A 176 -11.23 -34.58 17.02
CA LEU A 176 -12.33 -35.38 17.56
C LEU A 176 -11.91 -36.81 17.91
N GLU A 177 -11.04 -37.40 17.08
CA GLU A 177 -10.50 -38.75 17.33
C GLU A 177 -9.59 -38.75 18.57
N VAL A 178 -8.72 -37.75 18.73
CA VAL A 178 -7.90 -37.58 19.94
C VAL A 178 -8.77 -37.37 21.18
N GLU A 179 -9.78 -36.50 21.12
CA GLU A 179 -10.72 -36.29 22.25
C GLU A 179 -11.48 -37.58 22.61
N SER A 180 -11.88 -38.38 21.62
CA SER A 180 -12.54 -39.66 21.84
C SER A 180 -11.64 -40.68 22.53
N LEU A 181 -10.38 -40.79 22.11
CA LEU A 181 -9.38 -41.68 22.71
C LEU A 181 -9.02 -41.26 24.14
N ASP A 182 -8.94 -39.96 24.40
CA ASP A 182 -8.71 -39.43 25.74
C ASP A 182 -9.92 -39.67 26.67
N ALA A 183 -11.15 -39.58 26.16
CA ALA A 183 -12.36 -39.92 26.90
C ALA A 183 -12.41 -41.42 27.25
N GLU A 184 -12.08 -42.31 26.31
CA GLU A 184 -11.98 -43.75 26.57
C GLU A 184 -10.91 -44.09 27.62
N ARG A 185 -9.75 -43.42 27.58
CA ARG A 185 -8.70 -43.58 28.60
C ARG A 185 -9.14 -43.12 29.99
N ARG A 186 -9.88 -42.02 30.08
CA ARG A 186 -10.45 -41.55 31.36
C ARG A 186 -11.45 -42.54 31.93
N LEU A 187 -12.35 -43.07 31.11
CA LEU A 187 -13.33 -44.08 31.52
C LEU A 187 -12.67 -45.38 31.98
N LEU A 188 -11.60 -45.82 31.29
CA LEU A 188 -10.83 -46.99 31.72
C LEU A 188 -10.08 -46.75 33.04
N GLY A 189 -9.50 -45.56 33.24
CA GLY A 189 -8.83 -45.19 34.49
C GLY A 189 -9.80 -45.14 35.69
N GLU A 190 -11.01 -44.63 35.49
CA GLU A 190 -12.07 -44.61 36.51
C GLU A 190 -12.58 -46.04 36.83
N ALA A 191 -12.71 -46.90 35.81
CA ALA A 191 -13.12 -48.29 35.97
C ALA A 191 -12.06 -49.20 36.64
N GLU A 192 -10.78 -48.83 36.57
CA GLU A 192 -9.70 -49.49 37.30
C GLU A 192 -9.57 -48.97 38.74
N ALA A 193 -9.80 -47.68 38.98
CA ALA A 193 -9.84 -47.10 40.32
C ALA A 193 -11.00 -47.66 41.16
N GLY A 194 -12.17 -47.88 40.55
CA GLY A 194 -13.34 -48.48 41.21
C GLY A 194 -13.22 -49.97 41.53
N ARG A 195 -12.19 -50.67 41.02
CA ARG A 195 -11.94 -52.10 41.28
C ARG A 195 -10.91 -52.36 42.39
N ARG A 196 -10.33 -51.32 42.99
CA ARG A 196 -9.35 -51.39 44.09
C ARG A 196 -9.90 -51.05 45.49
N VAL A 197 -11.22 -51.15 45.68
CA VAL A 197 -11.92 -51.06 46.98
C VAL A 197 -12.64 -52.38 47.24
#